data_AF-A0A818U1Q8-F1
#
_entry.id   AF-A0A818U1Q8-F1
#
_cell.length_a   1.000
_cell.length_b   1.000
_cell.length_c   1.000
_cell.angle_alpha   90.00
_cell.angle_beta   90.00
_cell.angle_gamma   90.00
#
_symmetry.space_group_name_H-M   'P 1'
#
loop_
_entity.id
_entity.type
_entity.pdbx_description
1 polymer ?
#
loop_
_entity_poly.entity_id
_entity_poly.type
_entity_poly.pdbx_seq_one_letter_code
_entity_poly.pdbx_strand_id
1 'polypeptide(L)'
;MNVIYISLFFIFTFLSVTHALECYVCEQQEGNDDKCIKTVRMCQRYEDTCATLILWTTPHEWTPRGERRHYISKGCDTRDSCTRLLYGLATVCTRNWYEDWACVECCQGDRCNRYVVLGSDNIRSSLILLMFTLFVTLSIRLY
;
A
#
# COMPACT_ATOMS: atom_id res chain seq x y z
N MET A 1 -37.35 -18.12 -9.62
CA MET A 1 -36.36 -19.14 -9.20
C MET A 1 -35.07 -19.08 -10.01
N ASN A 2 -35.09 -19.02 -11.35
CA ASN A 2 -33.86 -19.03 -12.17
C ASN A 2 -32.86 -17.89 -11.88
N VAL A 3 -33.33 -16.66 -11.63
CA VAL A 3 -32.45 -15.50 -11.38
C VAL A 3 -31.64 -15.66 -10.09
N ILE A 4 -32.20 -16.26 -9.04
CA ILE A 4 -31.51 -16.47 -7.76
C ILE A 4 -30.37 -17.48 -7.93
N TYR A 5 -30.58 -18.57 -8.66
CA TYR A 5 -29.54 -19.56 -8.92
C TYR A 5 -28.42 -19.03 -9.83
N ILE A 6 -28.75 -18.19 -10.82
CA ILE A 6 -27.75 -17.51 -11.67
C ILE A 6 -26.90 -16.54 -10.83
N SER A 7 -27.53 -15.75 -9.95
CA SER A 7 -26.82 -14.85 -9.05
C SER A 7 -25.90 -15.60 -8.07
N LEU A 8 -26.36 -16.72 -7.51
CA LEU A 8 -25.55 -17.56 -6.62
C LEU A 8 -24.36 -18.19 -7.36
N PHE A 9 -24.55 -18.69 -8.59
CA PHE A 9 -23.48 -19.25 -9.42
C PHE A 9 -22.41 -18.20 -9.74
N PHE A 10 -22.82 -16.97 -10.08
CA PHE A 10 -21.89 -15.85 -10.26
C PHE A 10 -21.12 -15.58 -8.96
N ILE A 11 -21.77 -15.44 -7.81
CA ILE A 11 -21.09 -15.21 -6.52
C ILE A 11 -20.04 -16.29 -6.22
N PHE A 12 -20.36 -17.57 -6.43
CA PHE A 12 -19.44 -18.69 -6.16
C PHE A 12 -18.21 -18.72 -7.08
N THR A 13 -18.36 -18.31 -8.34
CA THR A 13 -17.22 -18.28 -9.28
C THR A 13 -16.25 -17.12 -9.01
N PHE A 14 -16.70 -16.02 -8.38
CA PHE A 14 -15.84 -14.86 -8.06
C PHE A 14 -15.09 -14.96 -6.72
N LEU A 15 -15.50 -15.84 -5.80
CA LEU A 15 -14.82 -16.02 -4.50
C LEU A 15 -13.43 -16.69 -4.62
N SER A 16 -13.08 -17.22 -5.79
CA SER A 16 -11.85 -18.03 -5.99
C SER A 16 -10.62 -17.23 -6.40
N VAL A 17 -10.72 -15.90 -6.60
CA VAL A 17 -9.59 -15.08 -7.04
C VAL A 17 -8.88 -14.48 -5.81
N THR A 18 -7.94 -15.22 -5.23
CA THR A 18 -7.03 -14.70 -4.21
C THR A 18 -5.73 -14.24 -4.87
N HIS A 19 -5.51 -12.93 -4.92
CA HIS A 19 -4.20 -12.39 -5.28
C HIS A 19 -3.29 -12.47 -4.06
N ALA A 20 -2.09 -13.01 -4.25
CA ALA A 20 -1.05 -12.91 -3.24
C ALA A 20 -0.49 -11.49 -3.26
N LEU A 21 -0.46 -10.86 -2.08
CA LEU A 21 0.00 -9.48 -1.95
C LEU A 21 1.41 -9.32 -2.51
N GLU A 22 1.61 -8.31 -3.37
CA GLU A 22 2.93 -7.89 -3.83
C GLU A 22 3.22 -6.45 -3.39
N CYS A 23 4.45 -6.17 -2.96
CA CYS A 23 4.88 -4.81 -2.58
C CYS A 23 6.16 -4.42 -3.32
N TYR A 24 6.38 -3.11 -3.53
CA TYR A 24 7.70 -2.61 -3.90
C TYR A 24 8.67 -2.78 -2.74
N VAL A 25 9.93 -3.12 -3.05
CA VAL A 25 10.98 -3.37 -2.06
C VAL A 25 12.26 -2.61 -2.40
N CYS A 26 12.80 -1.94 -1.40
CA CYS A 26 14.09 -1.25 -1.46
C CYS A 26 14.57 -0.99 -0.03
N GLU A 27 15.86 -0.71 0.15
CA GLU A 27 16.45 -0.48 1.47
C GLU A 27 17.35 0.75 1.40
N GLN A 28 17.05 1.74 2.25
CA GLN A 28 17.82 2.98 2.44
C GLN A 28 18.25 3.65 1.14
N GLN A 29 17.37 3.64 0.14
CA GLN A 29 17.67 4.25 -1.14
C GLN A 29 17.44 5.75 -1.06
N GLU A 30 18.36 6.55 -1.60
CA GLU A 30 18.17 7.99 -1.72
C GLU A 30 17.04 8.28 -2.72
N GLY A 31 15.92 8.84 -2.25
CA GLY A 31 14.77 9.15 -3.09
C GLY A 31 13.87 7.96 -3.46
N ASN A 32 12.75 8.27 -4.13
CA ASN A 32 11.74 7.28 -4.55
C ASN A 32 11.89 6.93 -6.03
N ASP A 33 13.02 6.34 -6.38
CA ASP A 33 13.37 6.00 -7.75
C ASP A 33 13.95 4.59 -7.83
N ASP A 34 14.51 4.22 -8.98
CA ASP A 34 15.11 2.92 -9.27
C ASP A 34 14.46 1.70 -8.59
N LYS A 35 15.13 1.06 -7.61
CA LYS A 35 14.60 -0.17 -6.96
C LYS A 35 13.28 0.09 -6.24
N CYS A 36 13.11 1.25 -5.61
CA CYS A 36 11.87 1.61 -4.88
C CYS A 36 10.61 1.73 -5.76
N ILE A 37 10.75 1.78 -7.09
CA ILE A 37 9.62 1.81 -8.05
C ILE A 37 9.66 0.71 -9.12
N LYS A 38 10.71 -0.12 -9.14
CA LYS A 38 10.88 -1.20 -10.14
C LYS A 38 10.92 -2.58 -9.51
N THR A 39 11.48 -2.71 -8.31
CA THR A 39 11.69 -4.01 -7.68
C THR A 39 10.48 -4.36 -6.83
N VAL A 40 9.87 -5.52 -7.10
CA VAL A 40 8.71 -6.03 -6.38
C VAL A 40 9.02 -7.39 -5.77
N ARG A 41 8.36 -7.70 -4.66
CA ARG A 41 8.41 -9.01 -4.00
C ARG A 41 6.99 -9.47 -3.68
N MET A 42 6.73 -10.76 -3.87
CA MET A 42 5.56 -11.43 -3.31
C MET A 42 5.71 -11.54 -1.79
N CYS A 43 4.71 -11.09 -1.06
CA CYS A 43 4.71 -11.12 0.40
C CYS A 43 4.47 -12.54 0.93
N GLN A 44 4.96 -12.78 2.14
CA GLN A 44 4.74 -14.04 2.84
C GLN A 44 3.28 -14.14 3.31
N ARG A 45 2.82 -15.35 3.62
CA ARG A 45 1.42 -15.59 3.99
C ARG A 45 0.94 -14.77 5.20
N TYR A 46 1.83 -14.42 6.12
CA TYR A 46 1.52 -13.63 7.31
C TYR A 46 1.71 -12.12 7.11
N GLU A 47 2.32 -11.69 6.01
CA GLU A 47 2.52 -10.28 5.68
C GLU A 47 1.30 -9.79 4.88
N ASP A 48 0.52 -8.91 5.47
CA ASP A 48 -0.78 -8.45 4.95
C ASP A 48 -0.82 -6.96 4.60
N THR A 49 0.32 -6.26 4.69
CA THR A 49 0.43 -4.84 4.37
C THR A 49 1.76 -4.53 3.68
N CYS A 50 1.81 -3.45 2.90
CA CYS A 50 3.06 -2.85 2.45
C CYS A 50 3.45 -1.71 3.39
N ALA A 51 4.73 -1.64 3.76
CA ALA A 51 5.30 -0.57 4.56
C ALA A 51 6.28 0.29 3.74
N THR A 52 6.28 1.60 3.99
CA THR A 52 7.27 2.55 3.47
C THR A 52 7.81 3.38 4.61
N LEU A 53 9.10 3.24 4.92
CA LEU A 53 9.83 4.09 5.87
C LEU A 53 10.53 5.20 5.08
N ILE A 54 10.39 6.43 5.59
CA ILE A 54 11.01 7.63 5.03
C ILE A 54 11.85 8.22 6.14
N LEU A 55 13.14 8.37 5.89
CA LEU A 55 14.09 9.02 6.79
C LEU A 55 14.60 10.29 6.12
N TRP A 56 14.52 11.41 6.83
CA TRP A 56 15.13 12.67 6.45
C TRP A 56 16.23 12.99 7.44
N THR A 57 17.48 12.85 6.99
CA THR A 57 18.66 13.02 7.83
C THR A 57 19.85 13.42 6.99
N THR A 58 20.92 13.85 7.64
CA THR A 58 22.21 14.08 6.99
C THR A 58 22.86 12.75 6.61
N PRO A 59 23.50 12.64 5.42
CA PRO A 59 24.26 11.46 5.04
C PRO A 59 25.31 11.09 6.08
N HIS A 60 25.63 9.80 6.16
CA HIS A 60 26.71 9.32 7.03
C HIS A 60 28.08 9.78 6.51
N GLU A 61 28.21 9.97 5.19
CA GLU A 61 29.42 10.52 4.59
C GLU A 61 29.53 12.03 4.80
N TRP A 62 30.77 12.52 4.86
CA TRP A 62 31.03 13.95 4.90
C TRP A 62 30.51 14.62 3.64
N THR A 63 29.71 15.67 3.81
CA THR A 63 29.26 16.53 2.72
C THR A 63 29.61 17.98 3.03
N PRO A 64 30.02 18.80 2.03
CA PRO A 64 30.47 20.17 2.26
C PRO A 64 29.47 21.09 2.97
N ARG A 65 28.17 20.74 2.92
CA ARG A 65 27.07 21.56 3.46
C ARG A 65 26.18 20.81 4.45
N GLY A 66 26.45 19.54 4.74
CA GLY A 66 25.59 18.73 5.61
C GLY A 66 24.14 18.69 5.09
N GLU A 67 23.96 18.67 3.77
CA GLU A 67 22.62 18.72 3.17
C GLU A 67 21.89 17.41 3.49
N ARG A 68 20.70 17.54 4.09
CA ARG A 68 19.82 16.41 4.40
C ARG A 68 19.23 15.81 3.14
N ARG A 69 18.99 14.50 3.17
CA ARG A 69 18.44 13.74 2.05
C ARG A 69 17.34 12.80 2.52
N HIS A 70 16.48 12.41 1.60
CA HIS A 70 15.46 11.40 1.84
C HIS A 70 16.03 10.01 1.58
N TYR A 71 15.98 9.14 2.58
CA TYR A 71 16.25 7.72 2.45
C TYR A 71 14.95 6.94 2.61
N ILE A 72 14.67 6.05 1.66
CA ILE A 72 13.43 5.30 1.58
C ILE A 72 13.71 3.81 1.67
N SER A 73 12.98 3.15 2.56
CA SER A 73 12.93 1.69 2.65
C SER A 73 11.50 1.23 2.46
N LYS A 74 11.30 0.19 1.66
CA LYS A 74 9.98 -0.37 1.34
C LYS A 74 10.00 -1.88 1.51
N GLY A 75 8.89 -2.43 1.98
CA GLY A 75 8.78 -3.85 2.27
C GLY A 75 7.36 -4.34 2.42
N CYS A 76 7.22 -5.66 2.41
CA CYS A 76 6.07 -6.32 3.00
C CYS A 76 6.22 -6.32 4.53
N ASP A 77 5.12 -6.16 5.24
CA ASP A 77 5.07 -6.24 6.71
C ASP A 77 3.70 -6.77 7.16
N THR A 78 3.50 -6.88 8.46
CA THR A 78 2.20 -7.09 9.09
C THR A 78 1.56 -5.76 9.44
N ARG A 79 0.22 -5.68 9.37
CA ARG A 79 -0.55 -4.50 9.75
C ARG A 79 -0.24 -4.07 11.18
N ASP A 80 -0.10 -5.02 12.11
CA ASP A 80 0.19 -4.76 13.51
C ASP A 80 1.60 -4.17 13.70
N SER A 81 2.62 -4.75 13.05
CA SER A 81 4.00 -4.24 13.10
C SER A 81 4.08 -2.83 12.52
N CYS A 82 3.52 -2.61 11.34
CA CYS A 82 3.53 -1.32 10.67
C CYS A 82 2.79 -0.26 11.49
N THR A 83 1.67 -0.61 12.12
CA THR A 83 0.91 0.29 13.00
C THR A 83 1.70 0.66 14.26
N ARG A 84 2.43 -0.30 14.85
CA ARG A 84 3.32 -0.01 15.99
C ARG A 84 4.45 0.94 15.61
N LEU A 85 5.06 0.75 14.43
CA LEU A 85 6.05 1.68 13.88
C LEU A 85 5.45 3.08 13.66
N LEU A 86 4.22 3.14 13.16
CA LEU A 86 3.51 4.41 12.92
C LEU A 86 3.33 5.19 14.21
N TYR A 87 2.89 4.54 15.29
CA TYR A 87 2.77 5.18 16.60
C TYR A 87 4.14 5.48 17.22
N GLY A 88 5.12 4.59 17.06
CA GLY A 88 6.48 4.78 17.59
C GLY A 88 7.21 5.97 16.96
N LEU A 89 6.92 6.27 15.69
CA LEU A 89 7.50 7.39 14.95
C LEU A 89 6.63 8.65 14.95
N ALA A 90 5.43 8.61 15.54
CA ALA A 90 4.47 9.71 15.47
C ALA A 90 5.03 11.04 16.01
N THR A 91 5.86 10.99 17.05
CA THR A 91 6.48 12.18 17.66
C THR A 91 7.63 12.76 16.86
N VAL A 92 8.29 11.94 16.03
CA VAL A 92 9.45 12.36 15.22
C VAL A 92 9.08 12.56 13.75
N CYS A 93 7.88 12.22 13.32
CA CYS A 93 7.39 12.45 11.97
C CYS A 93 6.91 13.92 11.79
N THR A 94 7.83 14.88 11.92
CA THR A 94 7.52 16.32 11.86
C THR A 94 7.49 16.88 10.45
N ARG A 95 8.30 16.30 9.54
CA ARG A 95 8.43 16.71 8.13
C ARG A 95 8.92 18.14 7.91
N ASN A 96 9.57 18.71 8.90
CA ASN A 96 10.27 19.97 8.72
C ASN A 96 11.57 19.75 7.94
N TRP A 97 12.01 20.76 7.19
CA TRP A 97 13.20 20.62 6.35
C TRP A 97 14.51 20.71 7.14
N TYR A 98 14.47 21.29 8.34
CA TYR A 98 15.65 21.68 9.12
C TYR A 98 16.01 20.72 10.28
N GLU A 99 15.07 19.90 10.75
CA GLU A 99 15.35 18.84 11.73
C GLU A 99 15.29 17.47 11.08
N ASP A 100 15.90 16.49 11.74
CA ASP A 100 15.82 15.10 11.34
C ASP A 100 14.46 14.54 11.72
N TRP A 101 13.87 13.75 10.82
CA TRP A 101 12.59 13.11 11.07
C TRP A 101 12.50 11.77 10.37
N ALA A 102 11.62 10.92 10.89
CA ALA A 102 11.29 9.64 10.29
C ALA A 102 9.78 9.44 10.29
N CYS A 103 9.24 8.92 9.19
CA CYS A 103 7.83 8.63 9.04
C CYS A 103 7.67 7.23 8.45
N VAL A 104 6.61 6.51 8.83
CA VAL A 104 6.22 5.26 8.17
C VAL A 104 4.81 5.38 7.62
N GLU A 105 4.59 4.77 6.47
CA GLU A 105 3.29 4.65 5.82
C GLU A 105 2.96 3.17 5.62
N CYS A 106 1.72 2.81 5.93
CA CYS A 106 1.18 1.47 5.77
C CYS A 106 0.04 1.53 4.74
N CYS A 107 0.06 0.65 3.74
CA CYS A 107 -1.04 0.54 2.78
C CYS A 107 -1.36 -0.92 2.47
N GLN A 108 -2.63 -1.20 2.16
CA GLN A 108 -3.09 -2.54 1.85
C GLN A 108 -3.51 -2.63 0.37
N GLY A 109 -3.06 -3.69 -0.29
CA GLY A 109 -3.35 -3.98 -1.69
C GLY A 109 -2.10 -4.03 -2.57
N ASP A 110 -2.24 -4.69 -3.72
CA ASP A 110 -1.10 -4.96 -4.59
C ASP A 110 -0.39 -3.68 -5.05
N ARG A 111 0.90 -3.66 -4.77
CA ARG A 111 1.87 -2.64 -5.18
C ARG A 111 1.42 -1.23 -4.79
N CYS A 112 0.68 -1.11 -3.69
CA CYS A 112 0.10 0.15 -3.23
C CYS A 112 1.18 1.17 -2.84
N ASN A 113 2.35 0.71 -2.39
CA ASN A 113 3.46 1.54 -1.93
C ASN A 113 4.37 2.06 -3.06
N ARG A 114 3.85 2.27 -4.28
CA ARG A 114 4.66 2.78 -5.42
C ARG A 114 5.20 4.18 -5.16
N TYR A 115 4.34 5.05 -4.64
CA TYR A 115 4.68 6.42 -4.32
C TYR A 115 4.87 6.58 -2.83
N VAL A 116 5.66 7.57 -2.45
CA VAL A 116 5.73 8.07 -1.08
C VAL A 116 4.60 9.08 -0.96
N VAL A 117 3.41 8.62 -0.55
CA VAL A 117 2.18 9.43 -0.52
C VAL A 117 1.68 9.52 0.90
N LEU A 118 1.86 10.71 1.45
CA LEU A 118 1.57 11.03 2.83
C LEU A 118 0.06 11.13 3.08
N GLY A 119 -0.62 9.98 3.14
CA GLY A 119 -2.00 9.86 3.62
C GLY A 119 -3.11 9.80 2.57
N SER A 120 -2.86 9.26 1.37
CA SER A 120 -3.93 9.00 0.40
C SER A 120 -4.32 7.52 0.38
N ASP A 121 -5.45 7.21 1.01
CA ASP A 121 -6.14 5.94 0.79
C ASP A 121 -6.62 5.90 -0.67
N ASN A 122 -6.03 5.00 -1.46
CA ASN A 122 -6.50 4.75 -2.83
C ASN A 122 -7.74 3.84 -2.75
N ILE A 123 -8.90 4.40 -2.38
CA ILE A 123 -10.18 3.70 -2.49
C ILE A 123 -10.46 3.50 -3.99
N ARG A 124 -10.13 2.30 -4.51
CA ARG A 124 -10.48 1.92 -5.88
C ARG A 124 -11.88 1.32 -5.88
N SER A 125 -12.82 1.97 -6.56
CA SER A 125 -14.15 1.40 -6.80
C SER A 125 -14.01 0.12 -7.62
N SER A 126 -14.60 -0.97 -7.14
CA SER A 126 -14.64 -2.23 -7.89
C SER A 126 -15.69 -2.12 -9.00
N LEU A 127 -15.23 -2.05 -10.25
CA LEU A 127 -16.09 -2.11 -11.44
C LEU A 127 -16.96 -3.37 -11.44
N ILE A 128 -16.45 -4.48 -10.90
CA ILE A 128 -17.17 -5.75 -10.82
C ILE A 128 -18.37 -5.64 -9.86
N LEU A 129 -18.17 -5.01 -8.69
CA LEU A 129 -19.27 -4.75 -7.74
C LEU A 129 -20.34 -3.86 -8.37
N LEU A 130 -19.94 -2.82 -9.12
CA LEU A 130 -20.87 -1.94 -9.83
C LEU A 130 -21.66 -2.67 -10.92
N MET A 131 -21.00 -3.55 -11.69
CA MET A 131 -21.67 -4.36 -12.73
C MET A 131 -22.63 -5.38 -12.12
N PHE A 132 -22.27 -5.98 -10.98
CA PHE A 132 -23.13 -6.93 -10.28
C PHE A 132 -24.38 -6.25 -9.71
N THR A 133 -24.25 -5.09 -9.06
CA THR A 133 -25.41 -4.35 -8.54
C THR A 133 -26.32 -3.87 -9.67
N LEU A 134 -25.77 -3.45 -10.81
CA LEU A 134 -26.55 -3.11 -11.99
C LEU A 134 -27.32 -4.32 -12.55
N PHE A 135 -26.67 -5.48 -12.66
CA PHE A 135 -27.30 -6.71 -13.14
C PHE A 135 -28.46 -7.16 -12.23
N VAL A 136 -28.26 -7.15 -10.91
CA VAL A 136 -29.30 -7.51 -9.94
C VAL A 136 -30.49 -6.55 -10.02
N THR A 137 -30.25 -5.25 -10.08
CA THR A 137 -31.33 -4.24 -10.14
C THR A 137 -32.14 -4.32 -11.44
N LEU A 138 -31.49 -4.57 -12.59
CA LEU A 138 -32.18 -4.78 -13.87
C LEU A 138 -32.98 -6.09 -13.88
N SER A 139 -32.42 -7.16 -13.31
CA SER A 139 -33.07 -8.47 -13.27
C SER A 139 -34.31 -8.50 -12.36
N ILE A 140 -34.32 -7.68 -11.31
CA ILE A 140 -35.50 -7.49 -10.42
C ILE A 140 -36.58 -6.63 -11.08
N ARG A 141 -36.20 -5.66 -11.94
CA ARG A 141 -37.15 -4.78 -12.64
C ARG A 141 -37.84 -5.42 -13.85
N LEU A 142 -37.24 -6.46 -14.42
CA LEU A 142 -37.75 -7.19 -15.60
C LEU A 142 -38.61 -8.41 -15.23
N TYR A 143 -38.82 -8.66 -13.93
CA TYR A 143 -39.68 -9.71 -13.36
C TYR A 143 -40.79 -9.06 -12.52
#